data_AF-A0A8X7T7T1-F1
#
_entry.id   AF-A0A8X7T7T1-F1
#
_cell.length_a   1.000
_cell.length_b   1.000
_cell.length_c   1.000
_cell.angle_alpha   90.00
_cell.angle_beta   90.00
_cell.angle_gamma   90.00
#
_symmetry.space_group_name_H-M   'P 1'
#
loop_
_entity.id
_entity.type
_entity.pdbx_description
1 polymer ?
#
loop_
_entity_poly.entity_id
_entity_poly.type
_entity_poly.pdbx_seq_one_letter_code
_entity_poly.pdbx_strand_id
1 'polypeptide(L)'
;MAASKQHWLMKAEPETRLERGIDVAFSVDHFEKLKTTTWDGVRNPEAKAIMKEKMKLGDEVLFYHSNCVAALAEVSKEGYPDHTAWDPSHPYFDPKTDKDSPKWFMVDCTFKTRLPNFVSLALLQHLASSSLTAEQKGQVSFLTSEHIDAIKGMPLLNRGRLSVQPVPALAYDAIVLLGTKGGFSEWPGKWNKSGSKGKRKAASDDKVDMVAENGQVEPKTKAARRSTAKKEDQNDKDTVPVSKAKSTPKKAKKEERVPPTQGRRSARLQK
;
A
#
# COMPACT_ATOMS: atom_id res chain seq x y z
N MET A 1 -22.97 27.97 -1.57
CA MET A 1 -21.75 27.62 -0.83
C MET A 1 -21.19 26.36 -1.48
N ALA A 2 -20.00 26.41 -2.06
CA ALA A 2 -19.31 25.16 -2.41
C ALA A 2 -19.11 24.38 -1.12
N ALA A 3 -19.43 23.09 -1.10
CA ALA A 3 -19.14 22.24 0.05
C ALA A 3 -17.63 22.31 0.34
N SER A 4 -17.25 22.40 1.63
CA SER A 4 -15.84 22.36 2.01
C SER A 4 -15.25 21.04 1.53
N LYS A 5 -14.16 21.12 0.74
CA LYS A 5 -13.42 19.95 0.29
C LYS A 5 -12.91 19.16 1.49
N GLN A 6 -12.93 17.83 1.38
CA GLN A 6 -12.26 16.97 2.34
C GLN A 6 -10.85 16.62 1.85
N HIS A 7 -9.99 16.22 2.79
CA HIS A 7 -8.60 15.89 2.52
C HIS A 7 -8.34 14.44 2.87
N TRP A 8 -7.54 13.78 2.03
CA TRP A 8 -7.24 12.37 2.13
C TRP A 8 -5.74 12.11 2.01
N LEU A 9 -5.29 10.98 2.52
CA LEU A 9 -3.96 10.44 2.24
C LEU A 9 -4.12 9.06 1.63
N MET A 10 -3.45 8.83 0.51
CA MET A 10 -3.48 7.56 -0.22
C MET A 10 -2.06 7.04 -0.41
N LYS A 11 -1.83 5.80 0.05
CA LYS A 11 -0.52 5.15 0.01
C LYS A 11 -0.31 4.39 -1.30
N ALA A 12 0.87 4.51 -1.87
CA ALA A 12 1.35 3.75 -3.01
C ALA A 12 2.77 3.22 -2.75
N GLU A 13 3.11 2.09 -3.38
CA GLU A 13 4.44 1.49 -3.26
C GLU A 13 5.34 2.03 -4.38
N PRO A 14 6.43 2.77 -4.09
CA PRO A 14 7.25 3.38 -5.13
C PRO A 14 8.17 2.39 -5.86
N GLU A 15 8.61 1.36 -5.14
CA GLU A 15 9.64 0.41 -5.56
C GLU A 15 8.99 -0.92 -5.95
N THR A 16 9.71 -1.72 -6.74
CA THR A 16 9.25 -3.03 -7.16
C THR A 16 8.88 -3.88 -5.95
N ARG A 17 7.62 -4.33 -5.95
CA ARG A 17 7.10 -5.27 -4.96
C ARG A 17 6.16 -6.21 -5.69
N LEU A 18 6.45 -7.50 -5.63
CA LEU A 18 5.65 -8.51 -6.30
C LEU A 18 4.47 -8.91 -5.41
N GLU A 19 3.26 -8.73 -5.94
CA GLU A 19 2.02 -9.28 -5.39
C GLU A 19 1.52 -10.35 -6.35
N ARG A 20 1.43 -11.61 -5.90
CA ARG A 20 1.08 -12.76 -6.77
C ARG A 20 1.89 -12.83 -8.08
N GLY A 21 3.17 -12.43 -8.04
CA GLY A 21 4.07 -12.45 -9.20
C GLY A 21 3.96 -11.24 -10.13
N ILE A 22 3.15 -10.24 -9.76
CA ILE A 22 2.95 -9.01 -10.55
C ILE A 22 3.52 -7.83 -9.78
N ASP A 23 4.29 -6.99 -10.45
CA ASP A 23 4.84 -5.79 -9.84
C ASP A 23 3.74 -4.74 -9.63
N VAL A 24 3.63 -4.23 -8.41
CA VAL A 24 2.66 -3.20 -8.01
C VAL A 24 3.31 -1.82 -7.78
N ALA A 25 4.52 -1.61 -8.31
CA ALA A 25 5.23 -0.34 -8.20
C ALA A 25 4.48 0.84 -8.86
N PHE A 26 4.12 1.81 -8.04
CA PHE A 26 3.48 3.06 -8.41
C PHE A 26 4.14 4.25 -7.69
N SER A 27 5.13 4.85 -8.37
CA SER A 27 5.84 6.03 -7.87
C SER A 27 5.16 7.34 -8.26
N VAL A 28 5.60 8.45 -7.67
CA VAL A 28 5.17 9.80 -8.07
C VAL A 28 5.50 10.10 -9.54
N ASP A 29 6.61 9.54 -10.06
CA ASP A 29 6.99 9.68 -11.47
C ASP A 29 5.97 8.99 -12.39
N HIS A 30 5.47 7.81 -11.98
CA HIS A 30 4.42 7.11 -12.70
C HIS A 30 3.12 7.91 -12.68
N PHE A 31 2.72 8.42 -11.50
CA PHE A 31 1.47 9.15 -11.37
C PHE A 31 1.47 10.46 -12.17
N GLU A 32 2.57 11.22 -12.11
CA GLU A 32 2.71 12.45 -12.90
C GLU A 32 2.65 12.19 -14.41
N LYS A 33 3.21 11.06 -14.87
CA LYS A 33 3.16 10.65 -16.27
C LYS A 33 1.76 10.25 -16.72
N LEU A 34 1.04 9.48 -15.90
CA LEU A 34 -0.33 9.03 -16.21
C LEU A 34 -1.36 10.15 -16.16
N LYS A 35 -1.10 11.20 -15.36
CA LYS A 35 -2.04 12.30 -15.05
C LYS A 35 -3.24 11.85 -14.24
N THR A 36 -3.99 10.87 -14.72
CA THR A 36 -5.15 10.31 -14.03
C THR A 36 -5.01 8.79 -13.96
N THR A 37 -5.31 8.22 -12.79
CA THR A 37 -5.28 6.77 -12.58
C THR A 37 -6.48 6.33 -11.76
N THR A 38 -6.91 5.09 -11.96
CA THR A 38 -7.77 4.38 -11.03
C THR A 38 -6.99 4.05 -9.76
N TRP A 39 -7.63 4.12 -8.61
CA TRP A 39 -7.04 3.74 -7.32
C TRP A 39 -7.51 2.36 -6.88
N ASP A 40 -7.15 1.36 -7.67
CA ASP A 40 -7.59 -0.02 -7.51
C ASP A 40 -6.81 -0.78 -6.41
N GLY A 41 -7.13 -2.06 -6.23
CA GLY A 41 -6.33 -2.96 -5.40
C GLY A 41 -6.50 -2.78 -3.88
N VAL A 42 -7.34 -1.85 -3.43
CA VAL A 42 -7.65 -1.68 -2.02
C VAL A 42 -8.51 -2.85 -1.51
N ARG A 43 -7.94 -3.67 -0.62
CA ARG A 43 -8.59 -4.85 -0.01
C ARG A 43 -8.80 -4.72 1.50
N ASN A 44 -8.77 -3.49 2.01
CA ASN A 44 -9.14 -3.17 3.39
C ASN A 44 -10.61 -2.68 3.44
N PRO A 45 -11.50 -3.30 4.23
CA PRO A 45 -12.92 -2.94 4.26
C PRO A 45 -13.20 -1.48 4.61
N GLU A 46 -12.41 -0.89 5.51
CA GLU A 46 -12.56 0.49 5.94
C GLU A 46 -12.03 1.47 4.89
N ALA A 47 -10.85 1.23 4.34
CA ALA A 47 -10.30 2.04 3.25
C ALA A 47 -11.26 2.05 2.04
N LYS A 48 -11.82 0.88 1.72
CA LYS A 48 -12.86 0.73 0.70
C LYS A 48 -14.11 1.55 1.04
N ALA A 49 -14.59 1.51 2.28
CA ALA A 49 -15.75 2.29 2.69
C ALA A 49 -15.50 3.80 2.58
N ILE A 50 -14.29 4.27 2.93
CA ILE A 50 -13.87 5.67 2.74
C ILE A 50 -13.98 6.07 1.26
N MET A 51 -13.36 5.30 0.36
CA MET A 51 -13.40 5.59 -1.08
C MET A 51 -14.82 5.55 -1.66
N LYS A 52 -15.61 4.54 -1.25
CA LYS A 52 -16.98 4.36 -1.74
C LYS A 52 -17.93 5.47 -1.28
N GLU A 53 -17.89 5.81 0.00
CA GLU A 53 -18.98 6.55 0.65
C GLU A 53 -18.62 8.00 0.94
N LYS A 54 -17.33 8.30 1.17
CA LYS A 54 -16.91 9.58 1.73
C LYS A 54 -16.14 10.48 0.77
N MET A 55 -15.35 9.91 -0.13
CA MET A 55 -14.61 10.68 -1.13
C MET A 55 -15.54 11.28 -2.17
N LYS A 56 -15.38 12.59 -2.42
CA LYS A 56 -16.18 13.38 -3.36
C LYS A 56 -15.32 14.03 -4.42
N LEU A 57 -15.94 14.35 -5.55
CA LEU A 57 -15.27 15.01 -6.67
C LEU A 57 -14.60 16.31 -6.21
N GLY A 58 -13.31 16.45 -6.51
CA GLY A 58 -12.51 17.62 -6.16
C GLY A 58 -11.93 17.63 -4.74
N ASP A 59 -12.19 16.60 -3.93
CA ASP A 59 -11.48 16.38 -2.67
C ASP A 59 -9.97 16.23 -2.92
N GLU A 60 -9.16 16.69 -1.99
CA GLU A 60 -7.71 16.78 -2.15
C GLU A 60 -7.00 15.58 -1.52
N VAL A 61 -5.93 15.13 -2.17
CA VAL A 61 -5.23 13.90 -1.83
C VAL A 61 -3.74 14.18 -1.65
N LEU A 62 -3.21 13.81 -0.49
CA LEU A 62 -1.79 13.64 -0.24
C LEU A 62 -1.35 12.27 -0.80
N PHE A 63 -0.56 12.30 -1.88
CA PHE A 63 0.05 11.11 -2.44
C PHE A 63 1.25 10.70 -1.58
N TYR A 64 1.12 9.57 -0.90
CA TYR A 64 2.14 9.05 0.01
C TYR A 64 2.83 7.83 -0.59
N HIS A 65 4.15 7.88 -0.73
CA HIS A 65 4.96 6.75 -1.18
C HIS A 65 6.35 6.82 -0.56
N SER A 66 7.11 5.72 -0.53
CA SER A 66 8.50 5.73 -0.01
C SER A 66 8.66 6.21 1.43
N ASN A 67 7.63 6.13 2.27
CA ASN A 67 7.60 6.75 3.60
C ASN A 67 7.64 8.29 3.61
N CYS A 68 7.14 8.94 2.57
CA CYS A 68 6.96 10.39 2.52
C CYS A 68 5.69 10.78 1.76
N VAL A 69 5.19 11.98 2.01
CA VAL A 69 4.26 12.66 1.11
C VAL A 69 5.08 13.32 0.01
N ALA A 70 4.75 13.00 -1.25
CA ALA A 70 5.55 13.41 -2.40
C ALA A 70 4.80 14.29 -3.42
N ALA A 71 3.48 14.21 -3.47
CA ALA A 71 2.67 14.98 -4.40
C ALA A 71 1.27 15.26 -3.86
N LEU A 72 0.61 16.20 -4.53
CA LEU A 72 -0.79 16.53 -4.37
C LEU A 72 -1.57 15.99 -5.57
N ALA A 73 -2.75 15.46 -5.28
CA ALA A 73 -3.71 14.96 -6.26
C ALA A 73 -5.13 15.41 -5.85
N GLU A 74 -6.11 15.15 -6.71
CA GLU A 74 -7.52 15.34 -6.40
C GLU A 74 -8.35 14.14 -6.87
N VAL A 75 -9.47 13.89 -6.21
CA VAL A 75 -10.45 12.89 -6.65
C VAL A 75 -11.15 13.42 -7.90
N SER A 76 -10.98 12.72 -9.03
CA SER A 76 -11.60 13.06 -10.32
C SER A 76 -12.78 12.16 -10.69
N LYS A 77 -13.02 11.08 -9.93
CA LYS A 77 -14.22 10.24 -10.03
C LYS A 77 -14.56 9.64 -8.67
N GLU A 78 -15.81 9.80 -8.24
CA GLU A 78 -16.31 9.23 -6.97
C GLU A 78 -16.36 7.70 -7.00
N GLY A 79 -16.54 7.09 -5.82
CA GLY A 79 -16.46 5.65 -5.61
C GLY A 79 -17.32 4.80 -6.56
N TYR A 80 -16.68 3.86 -7.24
CA TYR A 80 -17.32 2.89 -8.14
C TYR A 80 -16.69 1.49 -8.00
N PRO A 81 -17.36 0.41 -8.46
CA PRO A 81 -16.85 -0.95 -8.30
C PRO A 81 -15.44 -1.12 -8.88
N ASP A 82 -14.55 -1.74 -8.10
CA ASP A 82 -13.20 -2.08 -8.54
C ASP A 82 -13.25 -3.32 -9.45
N HIS A 83 -13.21 -3.08 -10.75
CA HIS A 83 -13.30 -4.14 -11.74
C HIS A 83 -12.07 -5.07 -11.75
N THR A 84 -10.93 -4.63 -11.22
CA THR A 84 -9.71 -5.46 -11.13
C THR A 84 -9.89 -6.62 -10.16
N ALA A 85 -10.85 -6.52 -9.23
CA ALA A 85 -11.19 -7.60 -8.31
C ALA A 85 -11.78 -8.84 -9.00
N TRP A 86 -12.31 -8.69 -10.23
CA TRP A 86 -12.88 -9.78 -11.02
C TRP A 86 -11.92 -10.38 -12.04
N ASP A 87 -10.73 -9.80 -12.22
CA ASP A 87 -9.75 -10.25 -13.19
C ASP A 87 -8.76 -11.24 -12.54
N PRO A 88 -8.77 -12.55 -12.91
CA PRO A 88 -7.87 -13.55 -12.33
C PRO A 88 -6.38 -13.28 -12.57
N SER A 89 -6.06 -12.45 -13.57
CA SER A 89 -4.68 -12.05 -13.87
C SER A 89 -4.21 -10.87 -13.03
N HIS A 90 -5.11 -10.21 -12.28
CA HIS A 90 -4.74 -9.06 -11.46
C HIS A 90 -4.19 -9.48 -10.09
N PRO A 91 -3.17 -8.80 -9.53
CA PRO A 91 -2.60 -9.15 -8.23
C PRO A 91 -3.63 -9.17 -7.09
N TYR A 92 -4.67 -8.35 -7.22
CA TYR A 92 -5.72 -8.18 -6.21
C TYR A 92 -7.05 -8.86 -6.57
N PHE A 93 -7.02 -9.89 -7.43
CA PHE A 93 -8.19 -10.73 -7.73
C PHE A 93 -8.83 -11.30 -6.45
N ASP A 94 -10.16 -11.20 -6.34
CA ASP A 94 -10.95 -11.82 -5.28
C ASP A 94 -12.06 -12.71 -5.89
N PRO A 95 -11.92 -14.04 -5.85
CA PRO A 95 -12.90 -14.96 -6.44
C PRO A 95 -14.27 -14.94 -5.72
N LYS A 96 -14.38 -14.25 -4.58
CA LYS A 96 -15.61 -14.18 -3.80
C LYS A 96 -16.45 -12.94 -4.09
N THR A 97 -15.97 -12.02 -4.93
CA THR A 97 -16.77 -10.86 -5.36
C THR A 97 -17.25 -11.06 -6.78
N ASP A 98 -18.49 -10.66 -7.05
CA ASP A 98 -19.08 -10.68 -8.38
C ASP A 98 -19.51 -9.26 -8.79
N LYS A 99 -20.06 -9.14 -10.01
CA LYS A 99 -20.45 -7.86 -10.62
C LYS A 99 -21.78 -7.33 -10.09
N ASP A 100 -22.67 -8.21 -9.64
CA ASP A 100 -24.01 -7.87 -9.17
C ASP A 100 -23.97 -7.39 -7.71
N SER A 101 -22.98 -7.86 -6.94
CA SER A 101 -22.74 -7.47 -5.56
C SER A 101 -21.24 -7.21 -5.29
N PRO A 102 -20.69 -6.09 -5.83
CA PRO A 102 -19.28 -5.77 -5.68
C PRO A 102 -18.89 -5.51 -4.22
N LYS A 103 -17.81 -6.18 -3.77
CA LYS A 103 -17.22 -5.97 -2.43
C LYS A 103 -16.25 -4.80 -2.41
N TRP A 104 -15.52 -4.62 -3.50
CA TRP A 104 -14.40 -3.69 -3.63
C TRP A 104 -14.78 -2.51 -4.52
N PHE A 105 -14.28 -1.33 -4.14
CA PHE A 105 -14.56 -0.07 -4.79
C PHE A 105 -13.24 0.70 -4.93
N MET A 106 -13.20 1.58 -5.90
CA MET A 106 -12.08 2.48 -6.18
C MET A 106 -12.60 3.85 -6.58
N VAL A 107 -11.69 4.82 -6.66
CA VAL A 107 -11.91 6.19 -7.17
C VAL A 107 -10.92 6.43 -8.30
N ASP A 108 -11.14 7.49 -9.08
CA ASP A 108 -10.06 8.00 -9.96
C ASP A 108 -9.44 9.21 -9.29
N CYS A 109 -8.11 9.29 -9.34
CA CYS A 109 -7.35 10.41 -8.85
C CYS A 109 -6.57 11.06 -9.99
N THR A 110 -6.59 12.39 -10.03
CA THR A 110 -5.81 13.19 -10.98
C THR A 110 -4.66 13.89 -10.25
N PHE A 111 -3.46 13.71 -10.76
CA PHE A 111 -2.24 14.36 -10.30
C PHE A 111 -2.36 15.88 -10.46
N LYS A 112 -1.99 16.64 -9.42
CA LYS A 112 -1.94 18.10 -9.46
C LYS A 112 -0.52 18.61 -9.60
N THR A 113 0.31 18.32 -8.61
CA THR A 113 1.69 18.81 -8.57
C THR A 113 2.53 17.95 -7.63
N ARG A 114 3.84 17.90 -7.87
CA ARG A 114 4.78 17.45 -6.84
C ARG A 114 4.82 18.46 -5.69
N LEU A 115 5.11 17.97 -4.50
CA LEU A 115 5.62 18.85 -3.46
C LEU A 115 7.07 19.21 -3.81
N PRO A 116 7.50 20.47 -3.65
CA PRO A 116 8.89 20.87 -3.89
C PRO A 116 9.88 20.07 -3.03
N ASN A 117 9.46 19.69 -1.82
CA ASN A 117 10.21 18.87 -0.90
C ASN A 117 9.34 17.73 -0.37
N PHE A 118 9.92 16.54 -0.23
CA PHE A 118 9.23 15.41 0.38
C PHE A 118 9.04 15.63 1.88
N VAL A 119 7.84 15.33 2.37
CA VAL A 119 7.53 15.37 3.80
C VAL A 119 7.61 13.95 4.34
N SER A 120 8.72 13.61 5.00
CA SER A 120 8.96 12.25 5.46
C SER A 120 8.08 11.88 6.65
N LEU A 121 7.75 10.58 6.77
CA LEU A 121 7.08 10.04 7.95
C LEU A 121 7.86 10.35 9.23
N ALA A 122 9.19 10.28 9.16
CA ALA A 122 10.05 10.51 10.31
C ALA A 122 9.97 11.97 10.79
N LEU A 123 9.88 12.95 9.87
CA LEU A 123 9.62 14.34 10.20
C LEU A 123 8.27 14.50 10.92
N LEU A 124 7.20 13.88 10.39
CA LEU A 124 5.87 13.94 11.01
C LEU A 124 5.85 13.29 12.41
N GLN A 125 6.56 12.19 12.59
CA GLN A 125 6.72 11.54 13.89
C GLN A 125 7.49 12.42 14.89
N HIS A 126 8.56 13.08 14.44
CA HIS A 126 9.35 13.98 15.28
C HIS A 126 8.56 15.22 15.69
N LEU A 127 7.75 15.79 14.78
CA LEU A 127 6.83 16.88 15.13
C LEU A 127 5.80 16.44 16.18
N ALA A 128 5.30 15.21 16.09
CA ALA A 128 4.30 14.67 17.01
C ALA A 128 4.84 14.28 18.40
N SER A 129 6.16 14.12 18.58
CA SER A 129 6.78 13.67 19.84
C SER A 129 6.97 14.78 20.89
N SER A 130 6.46 16.00 20.63
CA SER A 130 6.40 17.14 21.57
C SER A 130 7.76 17.65 22.11
N SER A 131 8.88 17.25 21.51
CA SER A 131 10.24 17.50 22.02
C SER A 131 11.12 18.21 21.00
N LEU A 132 10.64 19.34 20.47
CA LEU A 132 11.41 20.19 19.55
C LEU A 132 12.39 21.08 20.32
N THR A 133 13.64 21.17 19.83
CA THR A 133 14.62 22.15 20.32
C THR A 133 14.19 23.58 19.97
N ALA A 134 14.80 24.60 20.59
CA ALA A 134 14.51 26.00 20.26
C ALA A 134 14.78 26.33 18.78
N GLU A 135 15.86 25.78 18.22
CA GLU A 135 16.22 25.90 16.81
C GLU A 135 15.15 25.27 15.90
N GLN A 136 14.72 24.05 16.21
CA GLN A 136 13.68 23.35 15.46
C GLN A 136 12.35 24.10 15.52
N LYS A 137 11.97 24.64 16.69
CA LYS A 137 10.79 25.51 16.83
C LYS A 137 10.89 26.75 15.94
N GLY A 138 12.08 27.34 15.82
CA GLY A 138 12.34 28.44 14.89
C GLY A 138 12.11 28.03 13.43
N GLN A 139 12.61 26.86 13.05
CA GLN A 139 12.48 26.32 11.68
C GLN A 139 11.03 26.01 11.29
N VAL A 140 10.19 25.59 12.23
CA VAL A 140 8.75 25.33 12.00
C VAL A 140 7.82 26.39 12.59
N SER A 141 8.33 27.60 12.82
CA SER A 141 7.55 28.72 13.40
C SER A 141 6.29 29.12 12.61
N PHE A 142 6.20 28.68 11.35
CA PHE A 142 5.01 28.84 10.51
C PHE A 142 3.90 27.83 10.81
N LEU A 143 4.15 26.81 11.65
CA LEU A 143 3.13 25.88 12.13
C LEU A 143 2.65 26.32 13.51
N THR A 144 1.33 26.41 13.67
CA THR A 144 0.70 26.63 14.98
C THR A 144 0.68 25.34 15.80
N SER A 145 0.39 25.43 17.10
CA SER A 145 0.16 24.25 17.94
C SER A 145 -0.97 23.36 17.40
N GLU A 146 -2.03 23.96 16.86
CA GLU A 146 -3.16 23.22 16.28
C GLU A 146 -2.76 22.42 15.03
N HIS A 147 -1.83 22.92 14.22
CA HIS A 147 -1.25 22.16 13.11
C HIS A 147 -0.52 20.91 13.62
N ILE A 148 0.29 21.06 14.67
CA ILE A 148 1.05 19.94 15.26
C ILE A 148 0.11 18.92 15.90
N ASP A 149 -0.92 19.37 16.62
CA ASP A 149 -1.93 18.51 17.21
C ASP A 149 -2.74 17.76 16.14
N ALA A 150 -3.06 18.42 15.03
CA ALA A 150 -3.72 17.80 13.89
C ALA A 150 -2.85 16.71 13.24
N ILE A 151 -1.54 16.95 13.06
CA ILE A 151 -0.58 15.95 12.59
C ILE A 151 -0.54 14.74 13.55
N LYS A 152 -0.44 15.00 14.85
CA LYS A 152 -0.40 13.96 15.89
C LYS A 152 -1.65 13.08 15.88
N GLY A 153 -2.81 13.65 15.57
CA GLY A 153 -4.08 12.94 15.44
C GLY A 153 -4.24 12.09 14.18
N MET A 154 -3.34 12.20 13.18
CA MET A 154 -3.52 11.53 11.89
C MET A 154 -3.52 10.00 11.99
N PRO A 155 -4.38 9.32 11.23
CA PRO A 155 -4.29 7.87 11.06
C PRO A 155 -2.94 7.40 10.50
N LEU A 156 -2.16 8.28 9.84
CA LEU A 156 -0.84 7.94 9.32
C LEU A 156 0.11 7.51 10.43
N LEU A 157 0.08 8.21 11.57
CA LEU A 157 0.94 7.96 12.71
C LEU A 157 0.37 6.88 13.64
N ASN A 158 -0.97 6.82 13.73
CA ASN A 158 -1.65 5.99 14.71
C ASN A 158 -2.18 4.65 14.15
N ARG A 159 -2.27 4.51 12.82
CA ARG A 159 -2.93 3.38 12.13
C ARG A 159 -2.16 2.97 10.87
N GLY A 160 -0.94 2.47 11.06
CA GLY A 160 0.01 2.19 9.96
C GLY A 160 -0.51 1.32 8.80
N ARG A 161 -1.47 0.41 9.06
CA ARG A 161 -2.02 -0.52 8.06
C ARG A 161 -3.21 -0.01 7.25
N LEU A 162 -3.69 1.21 7.49
CA LEU A 162 -4.78 1.81 6.71
C LEU A 162 -4.18 2.54 5.49
N SER A 163 -4.52 2.14 4.26
CA SER A 163 -3.92 2.70 3.03
C SER A 163 -4.60 3.97 2.51
N VAL A 164 -5.87 4.15 2.83
CA VAL A 164 -6.66 5.35 2.49
C VAL A 164 -7.19 5.94 3.78
N GLN A 165 -6.87 7.20 4.04
CA GLN A 165 -7.05 7.81 5.35
C GLN A 165 -7.66 9.21 5.25
N PRO A 166 -8.58 9.60 6.15
CA PRO A 166 -8.96 11.01 6.29
C PRO A 166 -7.78 11.81 6.85
N VAL A 167 -7.67 13.07 6.40
CA VAL A 167 -6.67 14.03 6.87
C VAL A 167 -7.41 15.26 7.40
N PRO A 168 -7.23 15.65 8.67
CA PRO A 168 -7.75 16.92 9.17
C PRO A 168 -7.24 18.09 8.33
N ALA A 169 -8.07 19.10 8.06
CA ALA A 169 -7.68 20.24 7.21
C ALA A 169 -6.38 20.91 7.69
N LEU A 170 -6.26 21.17 9.00
CA LEU A 170 -5.03 21.71 9.59
C LEU A 170 -3.81 20.80 9.38
N ALA A 171 -3.98 19.47 9.37
CA ALA A 171 -2.86 18.57 9.09
C ALA A 171 -2.46 18.60 7.61
N TYR A 172 -3.45 18.73 6.70
CA TYR A 172 -3.21 18.90 5.28
C TYR A 172 -2.42 20.19 5.01
N ASP A 173 -2.89 21.31 5.54
CA ASP A 173 -2.24 22.63 5.42
C ASP A 173 -0.79 22.59 5.95
N ALA A 174 -0.59 21.97 7.12
CA ALA A 174 0.74 21.80 7.70
C ALA A 174 1.69 21.02 6.77
N ILE A 175 1.22 19.91 6.19
CA ILE A 175 2.02 19.07 5.30
C ILE A 175 2.35 19.82 4.00
N VAL A 176 1.40 20.57 3.44
CA VAL A 176 1.65 21.39 2.26
C VAL A 176 2.68 22.49 2.56
N LEU A 177 2.58 23.17 3.71
CA LEU A 177 3.55 24.17 4.16
C LEU A 177 4.95 23.57 4.35
N LEU A 178 5.05 22.41 5.00
CA LEU A 178 6.31 21.68 5.18
C LEU A 178 6.94 21.31 3.83
N GLY A 179 6.16 20.76 2.90
CA GLY A 179 6.63 20.38 1.57
C GLY A 179 7.03 21.58 0.71
N THR A 180 6.36 22.73 0.89
CA THR A 180 6.67 23.97 0.16
C THR A 180 7.94 24.64 0.70
N LYS A 181 8.09 24.74 2.03
CA LYS A 181 9.22 25.43 2.66
C LYS A 181 10.51 24.59 2.68
N GLY A 182 10.40 23.27 2.86
CA GLY A 182 11.55 22.38 2.89
C GLY A 182 12.53 22.66 4.04
N GLY A 183 13.77 22.16 3.91
CA GLY A 183 14.83 22.37 4.91
C GLY A 183 14.90 21.32 6.03
N PHE A 184 14.19 20.19 5.89
CA PHE A 184 14.06 19.18 6.93
C PHE A 184 14.84 17.88 6.67
N SER A 185 15.76 17.84 5.69
CA SER A 185 16.49 16.62 5.35
C SER A 185 17.40 16.11 6.46
N GLU A 186 17.87 17.02 7.32
CA GLU A 186 18.77 16.74 8.44
C GLU A 186 18.02 16.61 9.78
N TRP A 187 16.67 16.67 9.76
CA TRP A 187 15.90 16.46 10.98
C TRP A 187 16.03 15.01 11.47
N PRO A 188 16.12 14.79 12.79
CA PRO A 188 16.25 13.46 13.37
C PRO A 188 15.06 12.58 13.00
N GLY A 189 15.38 11.37 12.55
CA GLY A 189 14.42 10.45 11.96
C GLY A 189 15.04 9.79 10.73
N LYS A 190 15.19 8.46 10.75
CA LYS A 190 15.95 7.72 9.75
C LYS A 190 15.34 7.85 8.34
N TRP A 191 15.76 8.86 7.58
CA TRP A 191 15.60 8.88 6.13
C TRP A 191 16.94 8.52 5.48
N ASN A 192 17.09 7.27 5.04
CA ASN A 192 18.23 6.88 4.23
C ASN A 192 18.02 7.40 2.80
N LYS A 193 18.86 8.35 2.38
CA LYS A 193 18.95 8.91 1.00
C LYS A 193 19.25 7.87 -0.09
N SER A 194 19.34 6.57 0.22
CA SER A 194 19.86 5.54 -0.68
C SER A 194 18.93 5.14 -1.83
N GLY A 195 17.66 5.55 -1.83
CA GLY A 195 16.71 5.24 -2.92
C GLY A 195 16.79 6.17 -4.15
N SER A 196 17.51 7.29 -4.07
CA SER A 196 17.41 8.36 -5.09
C SER A 196 18.58 8.47 -6.08
N LYS A 197 19.50 7.50 -6.14
CA LYS A 197 20.52 7.44 -7.20
C LYS A 197 20.07 6.55 -8.35
N GLY A 198 19.09 7.03 -9.12
CA GLY A 198 18.96 6.62 -10.51
C GLY A 198 20.25 7.00 -11.25
N LYS A 199 21.03 6.00 -11.68
CA LYS A 199 22.20 6.18 -12.54
C LYS A 199 21.73 6.89 -13.82
N ARG A 200 22.01 8.19 -13.95
CA ARG A 200 22.13 8.83 -15.27
C ARG A 200 23.36 8.21 -15.93
N LYS A 201 23.15 7.31 -16.88
CA LYS A 201 24.20 6.90 -17.82
C LYS A 201 24.33 8.04 -18.82
N ALA A 202 25.44 8.78 -18.75
CA ALA A 202 25.84 9.71 -19.80
C ALA A 202 26.11 8.88 -21.07
N ALA A 203 25.53 9.30 -22.18
CA ALA A 203 25.90 8.83 -23.50
C ALA A 203 27.30 9.36 -23.82
N SER A 204 28.25 8.46 -24.06
CA SER A 204 29.52 8.78 -24.72
C SER A 204 29.41 8.31 -26.16
N ASP A 205 29.47 9.27 -27.08
CA ASP A 205 29.80 9.05 -28.48
C ASP A 205 31.14 8.33 -28.55
N ASP A 206 31.16 7.12 -29.12
CA ASP A 206 32.38 6.53 -29.62
C ASP A 206 32.19 6.06 -31.07
N LYS A 207 32.98 6.73 -31.88
CA LYS A 207 33.26 6.58 -33.31
C LYS A 207 33.87 5.20 -33.55
N VAL A 208 33.33 4.42 -34.48
CA VAL A 208 33.94 3.15 -34.92
C VAL A 208 34.42 3.32 -36.36
N ASP A 209 35.75 3.41 -36.51
CA ASP A 209 36.44 3.29 -37.78
C ASP A 209 36.52 1.80 -38.19
N MET A 210 36.40 1.58 -39.50
CA MET A 210 36.44 0.28 -40.18
C MET A 210 37.88 -0.26 -40.26
N VAL A 211 38.07 -1.56 -39.96
CA VAL A 211 39.11 -2.38 -40.61
C VAL A 211 38.61 -3.81 -40.78
N ALA A 212 38.74 -4.33 -41.99
CA ALA A 212 38.47 -5.71 -42.37
C ALA A 212 39.67 -6.61 -42.04
N GLU A 213 39.45 -7.91 -41.78
CA GLU A 213 39.97 -9.04 -42.57
C GLU A 213 39.68 -10.41 -41.90
N ASN A 214 39.59 -11.41 -42.77
CA ASN A 214 39.17 -12.81 -42.69
C ASN A 214 39.72 -13.72 -41.57
N GLY A 215 38.94 -14.78 -41.29
CA GLY A 215 39.47 -16.06 -40.78
C GLY A 215 38.39 -17.05 -40.32
N GLN A 216 37.99 -17.99 -41.18
CA GLN A 216 37.21 -19.19 -40.84
C GLN A 216 38.01 -20.13 -39.92
N VAL A 217 37.40 -20.66 -38.85
CA VAL A 217 37.61 -22.07 -38.40
C VAL A 217 36.35 -22.57 -37.67
N GLU A 218 35.85 -23.73 -38.08
CA GLU A 218 34.70 -24.48 -37.55
C GLU A 218 35.10 -25.50 -36.42
N PRO A 219 34.16 -26.26 -35.81
CA PRO A 219 34.13 -26.54 -34.37
C PRO A 219 34.86 -27.82 -33.93
N LYS A 220 35.11 -27.95 -32.62
CA LYS A 220 35.48 -29.24 -32.00
C LYS A 220 34.61 -29.58 -30.80
N THR A 221 33.99 -30.76 -30.92
CA THR A 221 33.26 -31.52 -29.93
C THR A 221 34.20 -32.37 -29.04
N LYS A 222 33.74 -32.71 -27.83
CA LYS A 222 33.89 -34.00 -27.09
C LYS A 222 33.41 -33.78 -25.65
N ALA A 223 32.22 -34.23 -25.24
CA ALA A 223 31.81 -35.59 -24.87
C ALA A 223 32.22 -36.04 -23.45
N ALA A 224 31.19 -36.11 -22.59
CA ALA A 224 30.84 -37.17 -21.63
C ALA A 224 31.80 -37.56 -20.47
N ARG A 225 31.25 -37.55 -19.25
CA ARG A 225 31.01 -38.79 -18.48
C ARG A 225 30.00 -38.64 -17.32
N ARG A 226 29.06 -39.59 -17.34
CA ARG A 226 28.08 -40.10 -16.36
C ARG A 226 28.84 -40.61 -15.10
N SER A 227 28.32 -40.74 -13.87
CA SER A 227 27.18 -41.58 -13.45
C SER A 227 27.01 -41.60 -11.91
N THR A 228 25.75 -41.53 -11.43
CA THR A 228 25.07 -42.33 -10.36
C THR A 228 25.83 -42.91 -9.15
N ALA A 229 25.27 -42.78 -7.94
CA ALA A 229 24.47 -43.83 -7.27
C ALA A 229 24.19 -43.60 -5.75
N LYS A 230 22.95 -43.95 -5.40
CA LYS A 230 22.26 -44.25 -4.13
C LYS A 230 23.08 -44.92 -3.00
N LYS A 231 22.69 -44.69 -1.74
CA LYS A 231 22.37 -45.76 -0.76
C LYS A 231 21.55 -45.29 0.44
N GLU A 232 20.52 -46.06 0.74
CA GLU A 232 19.69 -46.10 1.95
C GLU A 232 20.44 -46.84 3.08
N ASP A 233 20.05 -46.62 4.35
CA ASP A 233 20.04 -47.68 5.36
C ASP A 233 19.05 -47.40 6.52
N GLN A 234 18.43 -48.48 7.00
CA GLN A 234 17.39 -48.62 8.03
C GLN A 234 17.97 -49.04 9.40
N ASN A 235 17.24 -48.74 10.50
CA ASN A 235 16.97 -49.59 11.69
C ASN A 235 16.14 -48.74 12.69
N ASP A 236 14.94 -49.02 13.21
CA ASP A 236 14.22 -50.16 13.84
C ASP A 236 14.39 -50.31 15.37
N LYS A 237 13.22 -50.32 16.07
CA LYS A 237 12.88 -50.83 17.44
C LYS A 237 13.43 -50.13 18.71
N ASP A 238 12.79 -50.11 19.89
CA ASP A 238 11.50 -50.60 20.43
C ASP A 238 11.26 -49.97 21.85
N THR A 239 9.99 -49.89 22.26
CA THR A 239 9.43 -49.96 23.65
C THR A 239 9.46 -48.81 24.70
N VAL A 240 8.30 -48.73 25.36
CA VAL A 240 7.67 -47.84 26.39
C VAL A 240 8.01 -48.40 27.81
N PRO A 241 7.90 -47.75 29.03
CA PRO A 241 6.61 -47.31 29.60
C PRO A 241 6.47 -46.32 30.81
N VAL A 242 5.18 -46.03 31.13
CA VAL A 242 4.56 -45.71 32.46
C VAL A 242 4.27 -44.26 32.90
N SER A 243 2.97 -43.90 32.74
CA SER A 243 1.96 -43.31 33.66
C SER A 243 2.28 -42.26 34.75
N LYS A 244 1.41 -41.24 34.87
CA LYS A 244 0.43 -41.11 35.98
C LYS A 244 -0.70 -40.12 35.63
N ALA A 245 -1.89 -40.42 36.15
CA ALA A 245 -3.18 -39.81 35.85
C ALA A 245 -3.82 -39.12 37.08
N LYS A 246 -4.99 -38.51 36.84
CA LYS A 246 -6.10 -38.06 37.74
C LYS A 246 -6.10 -36.54 38.02
N SER A 247 -7.24 -35.81 38.03
CA SER A 247 -8.67 -36.17 38.00
C SER A 247 -9.55 -34.93 37.75
N THR A 248 -10.69 -35.11 37.07
CA THR A 248 -11.86 -34.21 37.00
C THR A 248 -12.77 -34.31 38.24
N PRO A 249 -13.74 -33.38 38.40
CA PRO A 249 -15.14 -33.83 38.34
C PRO A 249 -16.12 -32.93 37.53
N LYS A 250 -17.18 -33.58 37.02
CA LYS A 250 -18.39 -33.10 36.29
C LYS A 250 -19.38 -32.35 37.21
N LYS A 251 -20.26 -31.43 36.76
CA LYS A 251 -21.63 -31.55 36.15
C LYS A 251 -22.21 -30.09 36.16
N ALA A 252 -23.13 -29.58 35.34
CA ALA A 252 -24.42 -30.10 34.89
C ALA A 252 -24.99 -29.31 33.68
N LYS A 253 -25.89 -29.98 32.95
CA LYS A 253 -26.68 -29.57 31.78
C LYS A 253 -27.97 -28.84 32.22
N LYS A 254 -28.45 -27.86 31.44
CA LYS A 254 -29.90 -27.64 31.26
C LYS A 254 -30.19 -27.24 29.81
N GLU A 255 -31.10 -27.98 29.22
CA GLU A 255 -31.55 -27.97 27.83
C GLU A 255 -33.07 -27.70 27.90
N GLU A 256 -33.60 -26.78 27.10
CA GLU A 256 -35.04 -26.54 26.97
C GLU A 256 -35.39 -26.34 25.49
N ARG A 257 -36.38 -27.11 25.01
CA ARG A 257 -36.90 -27.13 23.62
C ARG A 257 -38.28 -26.47 23.55
N VAL A 258 -38.38 -25.45 22.68
CA VAL A 258 -39.38 -25.07 21.64
C VAL A 258 -40.84 -25.58 21.73
N PRO A 259 -41.80 -24.75 21.28
CA PRO A 259 -42.78 -25.22 20.29
C PRO A 259 -42.88 -24.32 19.02
N PRO A 260 -43.38 -24.87 17.90
CA PRO A 260 -43.38 -24.23 16.58
C PRO A 260 -44.68 -23.46 16.30
N THR A 261 -44.63 -22.46 15.43
CA THR A 261 -45.83 -21.89 14.81
C THR A 261 -45.71 -21.82 13.29
N GLN A 262 -46.86 -22.10 12.69
CA GLN A 262 -47.12 -22.53 11.33
C GLN A 262 -47.08 -21.38 10.32
N GLY A 263 -46.88 -21.74 9.05
CA GLY A 263 -46.74 -20.82 7.94
C GLY A 263 -48.04 -20.28 7.33
N ARG A 264 -47.87 -19.38 6.36
CA ARG A 264 -48.79 -19.04 5.26
C ARG A 264 -47.96 -18.44 4.12
N ARG A 265 -47.83 -19.17 3.02
CA ARG A 265 -48.49 -18.94 1.71
C ARG A 265 -47.84 -17.87 0.83
N SER A 266 -47.08 -18.35 -0.15
CA SER A 266 -47.25 -18.13 -1.60
C SER A 266 -48.13 -16.96 -2.06
N ALA A 267 -47.54 -16.08 -2.88
CA ALA A 267 -48.22 -15.44 -4.01
C ALA A 267 -47.21 -15.10 -5.12
N ARG A 268 -47.24 -15.89 -6.18
CA ARG A 268 -46.76 -15.57 -7.54
C ARG A 268 -48.00 -15.23 -8.38
N LEU A 269 -47.77 -14.43 -9.43
CA LEU A 269 -48.67 -13.96 -10.52
C LEU A 269 -49.35 -12.61 -10.30
N GLN A 270 -48.96 -11.63 -11.13
CA GLN A 270 -49.68 -11.10 -12.31
C GLN A 270 -48.60 -10.46 -13.23
N LYS A 271 -48.50 -10.57 -14.56
CA LYS A 271 -49.25 -11.19 -15.66
C LYS A 271 -48.22 -11.73 -16.67
#